data_AF-A0AAU9USL2-F1
#
_entry.id   AF-A0AAU9USL2-F1
#
_cell.length_a   1.000
_cell.length_b   1.000
_cell.length_c   1.000
_cell.angle_alpha   90.00
_cell.angle_beta   90.00
_cell.angle_gamma   90.00
#
_symmetry.space_group_name_H-M   'P 1'
#
loop_
_entity.id
_entity.type
_entity.pdbx_description
1 polymer ?
#
loop_
_entity_poly.entity_id
_entity_poly.type
_entity_poly.pdbx_seq_one_letter_code
_entity_poly.pdbx_strand_id
1 'polypeptide(L)'
;MINSYKRTISLEHKPLQYVEIYIIYLGKHITLDSNSNELEVERRTKKQTVDALHHAQRLKFKWAGHVARLKDKRWTSKVTTWDGPQGKRRVGRPYTRWEDDIKKVAGPHWIHIAKDREKWKSLEEAFT
;
A
#
# COMPACT_ATOMS: atom_id res chain seq x y z
N MET A 1 23.06 13.28 -34.70
CA MET A 1 22.10 14.17 -35.38
C MET A 1 20.78 13.43 -35.51
N ILE A 2 19.78 13.77 -34.70
CA ILE A 2 18.37 13.37 -34.92
C ILE A 2 17.56 14.63 -34.63
N ASN A 3 16.97 15.18 -35.68
CA ASN A 3 16.18 16.40 -35.64
C ASN A 3 14.92 16.16 -34.80
N SER A 4 14.91 16.72 -33.59
CA SER A 4 13.71 16.80 -32.75
C SER A 4 12.80 17.89 -33.32
N TYR A 5 11.94 17.53 -34.28
CA TYR A 5 10.91 18.44 -34.76
C TYR A 5 9.79 18.49 -33.70
N LYS A 6 9.71 19.58 -32.93
CA LYS A 6 8.51 19.88 -32.14
C LYS A 6 7.33 20.07 -33.10
N ARG A 7 6.35 19.16 -33.10
CA ARG A 7 5.09 19.35 -33.85
C ARG A 7 4.08 20.04 -32.95
N THR A 8 3.80 21.30 -33.25
CA THR A 8 2.76 22.08 -32.57
C THR A 8 1.40 21.68 -33.11
N ILE A 9 0.54 21.12 -32.24
CA ILE A 9 -0.84 20.79 -32.60
C ILE A 9 -1.69 22.04 -32.34
N SER A 10 -2.31 22.55 -33.40
CA SER A 10 -3.15 23.74 -33.37
C SER A 10 -4.57 23.43 -33.84
N LEU A 11 -5.56 23.86 -33.07
CA LEU A 11 -6.98 23.85 -33.49
C LEU A 11 -7.32 25.26 -33.97
N GLU A 12 -7.91 25.39 -35.17
CA GLU A 12 -8.21 26.70 -35.78
C GLU A 12 -7.01 27.67 -35.79
N HIS A 13 -5.82 27.13 -36.09
CA HIS A 13 -4.56 27.87 -36.15
C HIS A 13 -4.08 28.50 -34.83
N LYS A 14 -4.67 28.14 -33.67
CA LYS A 14 -4.14 28.51 -32.35
C LYS A 14 -3.48 27.30 -31.67
N PRO A 15 -2.26 27.44 -31.12
CA PRO A 15 -1.58 26.34 -30.45
C PRO A 15 -2.26 26.00 -29.13
N LEU A 16 -2.53 24.71 -28.89
CA LEU A 16 -3.19 24.25 -27.66
C LEU A 16 -2.18 24.21 -26.49
N GLN A 17 -2.21 25.21 -25.61
CA GLN A 17 -1.31 25.29 -24.43
C GLN A 17 -1.41 24.07 -23.49
N TYR A 18 -2.57 23.40 -23.46
CA TYR A 18 -2.80 22.24 -22.58
C TYR A 18 -1.92 21.03 -22.94
N VAL A 19 -1.60 20.84 -24.23
CA VAL A 19 -0.84 19.65 -24.68
C VAL A 19 0.62 19.72 -24.17
N GLU A 20 1.23 20.90 -24.15
CA GLU A 20 2.58 21.07 -23.60
C GLU A 20 2.63 20.80 -22.09
N ILE A 21 1.62 21.28 -21.35
CA ILE A 21 1.50 21.05 -19.89
C ILE A 21 1.27 19.55 -19.61
N TYR A 22 0.39 18.90 -20.35
CA TYR A 22 0.04 17.49 -20.17
C TYR A 22 1.22 16.54 -20.45
N ILE A 23 2.06 16.86 -21.44
CA ILE A 23 3.28 16.09 -21.78
C ILE A 23 4.35 16.22 -20.70
N ILE A 24 4.49 17.40 -20.07
CA ILE A 24 5.42 17.62 -18.96
C ILE A 24 4.92 16.90 -17.69
N TYR A 25 3.61 16.90 -17.44
CA TYR A 25 3.00 16.36 -16.23
C TYR A 25 3.08 14.82 -16.13
N LEU A 26 3.14 14.11 -17.26
CA LEU A 26 3.14 12.64 -17.30
C LEU A 26 4.52 11.97 -17.35
N GLY A 27 5.62 12.73 -17.29
CA GLY A 27 6.94 12.19 -16.96
C GLY A 27 7.47 11.09 -17.90
N LYS A 28 8.25 11.53 -18.89
CA LYS A 28 9.09 10.74 -19.82
C LYS A 28 8.35 9.86 -20.84
N HIS A 29 8.50 10.29 -22.10
CA HIS A 29 8.33 9.59 -23.38
C HIS A 29 7.58 8.24 -23.32
N ILE A 30 6.28 8.31 -23.57
CA ILE A 30 5.57 7.21 -24.26
C ILE A 30 6.23 7.11 -25.63
N THR A 31 7.08 6.09 -25.83
CA THR A 31 7.52 5.71 -27.16
C THR A 31 6.28 5.20 -27.92
N LEU A 32 6.17 5.47 -29.22
CA LEU A 32 5.05 4.95 -30.05
C LEU A 32 5.12 3.42 -30.25
N ASP A 33 6.07 2.76 -29.61
CA ASP A 33 6.26 1.31 -29.63
C ASP A 33 5.48 0.68 -28.47
N SER A 34 4.49 -0.15 -28.81
CA SER A 34 3.60 -0.81 -27.84
C SER A 34 4.36 -1.70 -26.86
N ASN A 35 5.44 -2.37 -27.31
CA ASN A 35 6.22 -3.26 -26.47
C ASN A 35 6.97 -2.51 -25.36
N SER A 36 7.58 -1.37 -25.66
CA SER A 36 8.26 -0.56 -24.64
C SER A 36 7.30 0.06 -23.62
N ASN A 37 6.08 0.41 -24.03
CA ASN A 37 5.04 0.88 -23.10
C ASN A 37 4.51 -0.24 -22.20
N GLU A 38 4.25 -1.43 -22.75
CA GLU A 38 3.83 -2.60 -21.94
C GLU A 38 4.90 -3.00 -20.93
N LEU A 39 6.18 -2.99 -21.32
CA LEU A 39 7.31 -3.26 -20.42
C LEU A 39 7.47 -2.19 -19.34
N GLU A 40 7.20 -0.92 -19.64
CA GLU A 40 7.26 0.17 -18.64
C GLU A 40 6.07 0.12 -17.68
N VAL A 41 4.86 -0.17 -18.17
CA VAL A 41 3.68 -0.44 -17.34
C VAL A 41 3.94 -1.64 -16.44
N GLU A 42 4.51 -2.72 -16.99
CA GLU A 42 4.89 -3.90 -16.22
C GLU A 42 5.98 -3.58 -15.18
N ARG A 43 7.02 -2.80 -15.52
CA ARG A 43 8.05 -2.35 -14.56
C ARG A 43 7.44 -1.53 -13.40
N ARG A 44 6.56 -0.58 -13.71
CA ARG A 44 5.93 0.29 -12.69
C ARG A 44 4.98 -0.52 -11.82
N THR A 45 4.13 -1.35 -12.42
CA THR A 45 3.17 -2.17 -11.68
C THR A 45 3.84 -3.27 -10.85
N LYS A 46 4.84 -3.99 -11.37
CA LYS A 46 5.56 -5.06 -10.62
C LYS A 46 6.35 -4.52 -9.42
N LYS A 47 7.08 -3.41 -9.57
CA LYS A 47 7.90 -2.88 -8.45
C LYS A 47 7.06 -2.14 -7.41
N GLN A 48 6.02 -1.40 -7.83
CA GLN A 48 5.31 -0.50 -6.93
C GLN A 48 4.23 -1.19 -6.09
N THR A 49 3.57 -2.22 -6.63
CA THR A 49 2.50 -2.93 -5.89
C THR A 49 3.05 -3.80 -4.76
N VAL A 50 4.19 -4.47 -5.01
CA VAL A 50 4.91 -5.25 -3.99
C VAL A 50 5.38 -4.30 -2.89
N ASP A 51 6.06 -3.20 -3.23
CA ASP A 51 6.59 -2.25 -2.25
C ASP A 51 5.47 -1.59 -1.40
N ALA A 52 4.37 -1.17 -2.03
CA ALA A 52 3.25 -0.53 -1.33
C ALA A 52 2.53 -1.49 -0.36
N LEU A 53 2.31 -2.75 -0.75
CA LEU A 53 1.66 -3.75 0.10
C LEU A 53 2.53 -4.07 1.33
N HIS A 54 3.83 -4.32 1.12
CA HIS A 54 4.78 -4.59 2.20
C HIS A 54 4.87 -3.40 3.15
N HIS A 55 4.96 -2.18 2.60
CA HIS A 55 4.95 -0.96 3.40
C HIS A 55 3.67 -0.82 4.24
N ALA A 56 2.50 -1.07 3.66
CA ALA A 56 1.22 -1.02 4.36
C ALA A 56 1.13 -2.08 5.48
N GLN A 57 1.56 -3.32 5.21
CA GLN A 57 1.58 -4.40 6.19
C GLN A 57 2.55 -4.10 7.35
N ARG A 58 3.73 -3.55 7.03
CA ARG A 58 4.72 -3.10 8.02
C ARG A 58 4.16 -2.00 8.91
N LEU A 59 3.51 -0.98 8.34
CA LEU A 59 2.86 0.08 9.12
C LEU A 59 1.75 -0.48 10.01
N LYS A 60 0.92 -1.38 9.48
CA LYS A 60 -0.13 -2.08 10.23
C LYS A 60 0.46 -2.85 11.42
N PHE A 61 1.57 -3.56 11.23
CA PHE A 61 2.25 -4.32 12.28
C PHE A 61 2.84 -3.40 13.37
N LYS A 62 3.47 -2.29 12.98
CA LYS A 62 3.95 -1.27 13.93
C LYS A 62 2.82 -0.67 14.76
N TRP A 63 1.72 -0.31 14.11
CA TRP A 63 0.53 0.24 14.77
C TRP A 63 -0.07 -0.75 15.76
N ALA A 64 -0.21 -2.03 15.37
CA ALA A 64 -0.74 -3.07 16.25
C ALA A 64 0.12 -3.23 17.51
N GLY A 65 1.46 -3.24 17.35
CA GLY A 65 2.37 -3.27 18.48
C GLY A 65 2.24 -2.05 19.39
N HIS A 66 2.07 -0.86 18.81
CA HIS A 66 1.85 0.36 19.57
C HIS A 66 0.55 0.28 20.39
N VAL A 67 -0.55 -0.13 19.77
CA VAL A 67 -1.86 -0.26 20.45
C VAL A 67 -1.82 -1.28 21.59
N ALA A 68 -1.15 -2.42 21.39
CA ALA A 68 -0.99 -3.45 22.43
C ALA A 68 -0.22 -2.96 23.67
N ARG A 69 0.59 -1.92 23.54
CA ARG A 69 1.38 -1.32 24.63
C ARG A 69 0.70 -0.12 25.31
N LEU A 70 -0.40 0.40 24.75
CA LEU A 70 -1.14 1.51 25.35
C LEU A 70 -1.79 1.07 26.67
N LYS A 71 -1.45 1.76 27.77
CA LYS A 71 -2.02 1.51 29.11
C LYS A 71 -3.20 2.43 29.47
N ASP A 72 -3.43 3.46 28.65
CA ASP A 72 -4.30 4.61 28.96
C ASP A 72 -5.81 4.31 28.91
N LYS A 73 -6.24 3.04 28.82
CA LYS A 73 -7.64 2.61 28.67
C LYS A 73 -8.41 3.35 27.55
N ARG A 74 -7.70 3.93 26.57
CA ARG A 74 -8.28 4.65 25.43
C ARG A 74 -9.17 3.73 24.62
N TRP A 75 -10.17 4.33 23.96
CA TRP A 75 -11.07 3.63 23.03
C TRP A 75 -10.31 2.79 22.00
N THR A 76 -9.19 3.28 21.48
CA THR A 76 -8.34 2.53 20.54
C THR A 76 -7.95 1.16 21.07
N SER A 77 -7.42 1.07 22.29
CA SER A 77 -7.03 -0.21 22.89
C SER A 77 -8.26 -1.11 23.15
N LYS A 78 -9.35 -0.54 23.68
CA LYS A 78 -10.59 -1.28 23.95
C LYS A 78 -11.20 -1.89 22.69
N VAL A 79 -11.28 -1.13 21.61
CA VAL A 79 -11.86 -1.57 20.32
C VAL A 79 -10.97 -2.62 19.67
N THR A 80 -9.65 -2.46 19.73
CA THR A 80 -8.71 -3.42 19.13
C THR A 80 -8.67 -4.76 19.86
N THR A 81 -8.83 -4.79 21.18
CA THR A 81 -8.86 -6.04 21.98
C THR A 81 -10.26 -6.64 22.07
N TRP A 82 -11.29 -6.03 21.49
CA TRP A 82 -12.65 -6.51 21.60
C TRP A 82 -12.90 -7.74 20.72
N ASP A 83 -13.24 -8.87 21.35
CA ASP A 83 -13.56 -10.15 20.67
C ASP A 83 -14.89 -10.13 19.90
N GLY A 84 -15.66 -9.05 20.02
CA GLY A 84 -16.96 -8.90 19.39
C GLY A 84 -18.14 -9.36 20.26
N PRO A 85 -19.36 -9.28 19.71
CA PRO A 85 -20.56 -9.74 20.41
C PRO A 85 -20.59 -11.27 20.47
N GLN A 86 -21.10 -11.80 21.58
CA GLN A 86 -21.31 -13.23 21.78
C GLN A 86 -22.36 -13.75 20.77
N GLY A 87 -22.10 -14.91 20.17
CA GLY A 87 -23.01 -15.57 19.22
C GLY A 87 -22.39 -15.86 17.85
N LYS A 88 -23.15 -16.54 16.97
CA LYS A 88 -22.74 -16.88 15.60
C LYS A 88 -23.38 -15.92 14.60
N ARG A 89 -22.58 -15.33 13.70
CA ARG A 89 -23.10 -14.54 12.56
C ARG A 89 -23.62 -15.48 11.47
N ARG A 90 -24.59 -15.01 10.67
CA ARG A 90 -25.08 -15.72 9.47
C ARG A 90 -23.93 -15.90 8.46
N VAL A 91 -23.94 -17.02 7.74
CA VAL A 91 -22.90 -17.40 6.76
C VAL A 91 -22.88 -16.40 5.59
N GLY A 92 -21.69 -15.92 5.20
CA GLY A 92 -21.43 -14.89 4.17
C GLY A 92 -19.91 -14.64 3.98
N ARG A 93 -19.52 -13.50 3.35
CA ARG A 93 -18.15 -13.02 2.98
C ARG A 93 -16.97 -13.57 3.84
N PRO A 94 -15.77 -13.82 3.26
CA PRO A 94 -14.63 -14.46 3.91
C PRO A 94 -14.32 -14.03 5.34
N TYR A 95 -13.90 -15.05 6.10
CA TYR A 95 -13.55 -15.05 7.52
C TYR A 95 -12.27 -14.24 7.85
N THR A 96 -11.72 -13.44 6.94
CA THR A 96 -10.47 -12.72 7.21
C THR A 96 -10.72 -11.48 8.07
N ARG A 97 -10.35 -11.57 9.35
CA ARG A 97 -10.27 -10.43 10.26
C ARG A 97 -8.99 -9.64 10.00
N TRP A 98 -9.01 -8.36 10.34
CA TRP A 98 -7.84 -7.50 10.22
C TRP A 98 -6.61 -8.05 10.97
N GLU A 99 -6.82 -8.72 12.11
CA GLU A 99 -5.78 -9.29 12.95
C GLU A 99 -5.21 -10.61 12.42
N ASP A 100 -5.83 -11.26 11.43
CA ASP A 100 -5.40 -12.58 10.97
C ASP A 100 -4.01 -12.53 10.35
N ASP A 101 -3.66 -11.44 9.65
CA ASP A 101 -2.30 -11.24 9.11
C ASP A 101 -1.27 -11.11 10.22
N ILE A 102 -1.66 -10.52 11.35
CA ILE A 102 -0.79 -10.38 12.53
C ILE A 102 -0.66 -11.73 13.23
N LYS A 103 -1.76 -12.47 13.35
CA LYS A 103 -1.77 -13.83 13.92
C LYS A 103 -0.96 -14.83 13.11
N LYS A 104 -0.88 -14.67 11.78
CA LYS A 104 -0.01 -15.49 10.92
C LYS A 104 1.47 -15.35 11.29
N VAL A 105 1.91 -14.15 11.68
CA VAL A 105 3.32 -13.86 11.99
C VAL A 105 3.63 -14.03 13.48
N ALA A 106 2.82 -13.43 14.34
CA ALA A 106 3.05 -13.39 15.79
C ALA A 106 2.24 -14.44 16.59
N GLY A 107 1.37 -15.22 15.93
CA GLY A 107 0.54 -16.22 16.58
C GLY A 107 -0.72 -15.66 17.28
N PRO A 108 -1.53 -16.54 17.90
CA PRO A 108 -2.82 -16.17 18.50
C PRO A 108 -2.69 -15.15 19.65
N HIS A 109 -1.58 -15.21 20.39
CA HIS A 109 -1.30 -14.38 21.57
C HIS A 109 -0.44 -13.14 21.23
N TRP A 110 -0.59 -12.62 20.00
CA TRP A 110 0.21 -11.50 19.49
C TRP A 110 0.19 -10.27 20.40
N ILE A 111 -0.92 -9.99 21.10
CA ILE A 111 -1.03 -8.85 22.03
C ILE A 111 -0.02 -8.96 23.17
N HIS A 112 0.22 -10.18 23.68
CA HIS A 112 1.21 -10.40 24.74
C HIS A 112 2.62 -10.24 24.17
N ILE A 113 2.88 -10.84 23.01
CA ILE A 113 4.18 -10.77 22.34
C ILE A 113 4.54 -9.32 21.99
N ALA A 114 3.56 -8.54 21.55
CA ALA A 114 3.71 -7.12 21.24
C ALA A 114 4.10 -6.25 22.44
N LYS A 115 3.92 -6.71 23.69
CA LYS A 115 4.40 -5.96 24.86
C LYS A 115 5.92 -5.90 24.91
N ASP A 116 6.59 -6.95 24.47
CA ASP A 116 8.03 -6.99 24.29
C ASP A 116 8.39 -6.30 22.97
N ARG A 117 9.11 -5.17 23.08
CA ARG A 117 9.46 -4.34 21.94
C ARG A 117 10.52 -4.99 21.04
N GLU A 118 11.46 -5.72 21.62
CA GLU A 118 12.53 -6.36 20.86
C GLU A 118 11.98 -7.54 20.09
N LYS A 119 11.20 -8.39 20.77
CA LYS A 119 10.53 -9.52 20.14
C LYS A 119 9.51 -9.09 19.08
N TRP A 120 8.81 -7.98 19.28
CA TRP A 120 7.92 -7.44 18.25
C TRP A 120 8.70 -6.92 17.03
N LYS A 121 9.86 -6.30 17.25
CA LYS A 121 10.66 -5.75 16.15
C LYS A 121 11.30 -6.85 15.30
N SER A 122 11.75 -7.96 15.90
CA SER A 122 12.28 -9.09 15.12
C SER A 122 11.23 -9.72 14.21
N LEU A 123 9.97 -9.76 14.64
CA LEU A 123 8.85 -10.23 13.81
C LEU A 123 8.47 -9.26 12.68
N GLU A 124 8.87 -7.99 12.77
CA GLU A 124 8.66 -7.00 11.70
C GLU A 124 9.46 -7.35 10.44
N GLU A 125 10.60 -8.05 10.59
CA GLU A 125 11.45 -8.48 9.47
C GLU A 125 10.72 -9.42 8.50
N ALA A 126 9.65 -10.09 8.95
CA ALA A 126 8.79 -10.91 8.09
C ALA A 126 8.00 -10.08 7.03
N PHE A 127 7.98 -8.75 7.14
CA PHE A 127 7.33 -7.84 6.20
C PHE A 127 8.33 -7.00 5.38
N THR A 128 9.62 -7.33 5.42
CA THR A 128 10.71 -6.69 4.64
C THR A 128 11.10 -7.58 3.47
#